data_AF-A0A2J7QHZ3-F1
#
_entry.id   AF-A0A2J7QHZ3-F1
#
_cell.length_a   1.000
_cell.length_b   1.000
_cell.length_c   1.000
_cell.angle_alpha   90.00
_cell.angle_beta   90.00
_cell.angle_gamma   90.00
#
_symmetry.space_group_name_H-M   'P 1'
#
loop_
_entity.id
_entity.type
_entity.pdbx_description
1 polymer ?
#
loop_
_entity_poly.entity_id
_entity_poly.type
_entity_poly.pdbx_seq_one_letter_code
_entity_poly.pdbx_strand_id
1 'polypeptide(L)'
;MSATLERSYQPLQPYGPELGEADETPQDSGVMIHVVPENSRARWNHVEDLDSFFTRMYHYHQKHGFTCMILQEILELLQFIFVVMFSTFLLHCVDYSVLFRDNVNATAHQKISLSDAVLPTSECIANLGALTWVCILVAVIFWALRAIKVIYHLFQFWDIKQFFNTALKINDSDLDNLTWHEIQRRVREVQLEQQMCIHKSDLTELDIYHRILRFKNYMVAMVNKSLLPVRLHLPLLGEIVFLTRGLKYNIELLLFCKIFLYLHTLLI
;
A
#
# COMPACT_ATOMS: atom_id res chain seq x y z
N MET A 1 -34.53 -2.42 -35.15
CA MET A 1 -34.06 -3.72 -34.64
C MET A 1 -33.03 -3.44 -33.56
N SER A 2 -33.45 -3.41 -32.29
CA SER A 2 -32.54 -3.33 -31.15
C SER A 2 -32.55 -4.67 -30.45
N ALA A 3 -31.40 -5.33 -30.42
CA ALA A 3 -31.21 -6.58 -29.69
C ALA A 3 -31.09 -6.25 -28.20
N THR A 4 -32.13 -6.55 -27.43
CA THR A 4 -32.12 -6.56 -25.97
C THR A 4 -31.33 -7.79 -25.53
N LEU A 5 -30.15 -7.60 -24.94
CA LEU A 5 -29.34 -8.71 -24.42
C LEU A 5 -29.75 -8.97 -22.96
N GLU A 6 -30.76 -9.82 -22.76
CA GLU A 6 -31.10 -10.33 -21.44
C GLU A 6 -29.99 -11.27 -20.94
N ARG A 7 -29.35 -10.94 -19.82
CA ARG A 7 -28.55 -11.90 -19.05
C ARG A 7 -29.44 -12.55 -18.01
N SER A 8 -30.06 -13.67 -18.37
CA SER A 8 -30.73 -14.57 -17.44
C SER A 8 -29.69 -15.28 -16.57
N TYR A 9 -29.54 -14.84 -15.32
CA TYR A 9 -28.84 -15.61 -14.29
C TYR A 9 -29.77 -16.73 -13.83
N GLN A 10 -29.37 -17.98 -14.07
CA GLN A 10 -30.08 -19.16 -13.59
C GLN A 10 -29.57 -19.49 -12.18
N PRO A 11 -30.42 -19.47 -11.12
CA PRO A 11 -29.99 -19.87 -9.79
C PRO A 11 -29.68 -21.37 -9.76
N LEU A 12 -28.58 -21.75 -9.12
CA LEU A 12 -28.28 -23.15 -8.80
C LEU A 12 -29.34 -23.69 -7.84
N GLN A 13 -29.96 -24.83 -8.19
CA GLN A 13 -30.94 -25.50 -7.33
C GLN A 13 -30.29 -26.01 -6.03
N PRO A 14 -30.99 -25.97 -4.89
CA PRO A 14 -30.47 -26.48 -3.63
C PRO A 14 -30.52 -28.02 -3.63
N TYR A 15 -29.39 -28.64 -3.29
CA TYR A 15 -29.27 -30.09 -3.12
C TYR A 15 -30.09 -30.53 -1.89
N GLY A 16 -31.00 -31.49 -2.08
CA GLY A 16 -31.83 -32.06 -1.01
C GLY A 16 -31.05 -33.06 -0.12
N PRO A 17 -31.61 -33.45 1.04
CA PRO A 17 -30.90 -34.24 2.05
C PRO A 17 -31.21 -35.74 1.95
N GLU A 18 -30.19 -36.58 1.80
CA GLU A 18 -30.21 -38.03 2.12
C GLU A 18 -28.79 -38.40 2.62
N LEU A 19 -28.55 -38.78 3.88
CA LEU A 19 -28.91 -39.96 4.69
C LEU A 19 -27.66 -40.86 4.88
N GLY A 20 -27.23 -41.05 6.13
CA GLY A 20 -26.63 -42.31 6.61
C GLY A 20 -25.10 -42.47 6.54
N GLU A 21 -24.52 -42.70 7.72
CA GLU A 21 -23.15 -43.05 8.09
C GLU A 21 -22.50 -44.23 7.32
N ALA A 22 -21.17 -44.16 7.16
CA ALA A 22 -20.27 -45.30 7.34
C ALA A 22 -18.86 -44.79 7.68
N ASP A 23 -18.44 -45.03 8.93
CA ASP A 23 -17.09 -44.90 9.46
C ASP A 23 -16.25 -46.09 8.98
N GLU A 24 -15.25 -45.86 8.13
CA GLU A 24 -14.18 -46.85 7.88
C GLU A 24 -12.83 -46.15 7.67
N THR A 25 -11.99 -46.23 8.71
CA THR A 25 -10.55 -45.95 8.64
C THR A 25 -9.80 -47.21 8.21
N PRO A 26 -8.81 -47.11 7.31
CA PRO A 26 -7.72 -48.08 7.25
C PRO A 26 -6.44 -47.45 7.81
N GLN A 27 -6.00 -47.99 8.95
CA GLN A 27 -4.62 -47.83 9.44
C GLN A 27 -3.67 -48.51 8.45
N ASP A 28 -2.83 -47.73 7.76
CA ASP A 28 -1.59 -48.24 7.19
C ASP A 28 -0.41 -47.77 8.04
N SER A 29 0.25 -48.75 8.64
CA SER A 29 1.42 -48.59 9.49
C SER A 29 2.66 -48.48 8.60
N GLY A 30 2.91 -47.28 8.09
CA GLY A 30 4.17 -46.91 7.45
C GLY A 30 4.79 -45.73 8.19
N VAL A 31 5.48 -45.99 9.30
CA VAL A 31 6.32 -44.96 9.95
C VAL A 31 7.53 -44.70 9.03
N MET A 32 7.34 -43.90 7.99
CA MET A 32 8.43 -43.20 7.33
C MET A 32 8.85 -42.08 8.27
N ILE A 33 9.90 -42.34 9.06
CA ILE A 33 10.66 -41.25 9.68
C ILE A 33 11.37 -40.51 8.54
N HIS A 34 10.67 -39.55 7.93
CA HIS A 34 11.30 -38.60 7.05
C HIS A 34 12.18 -37.71 7.92
N VAL A 35 13.47 -38.05 8.01
CA VAL A 35 14.49 -37.16 8.57
C VAL A 35 14.52 -35.91 7.69
N VAL A 36 13.81 -34.86 8.12
CA VAL A 36 13.86 -33.55 7.48
C VAL A 36 15.20 -32.93 7.86
N PRO A 37 16.04 -32.49 6.90
CA PRO A 37 17.17 -31.63 7.22
C PRO A 37 16.62 -30.34 7.84
N GLU A 38 16.83 -30.15 9.14
CA GLU A 38 16.20 -29.12 10.00
C GLU A 38 16.47 -27.67 9.61
N ASN A 39 17.24 -27.38 8.55
CA ASN A 39 17.84 -26.05 8.41
C ASN A 39 17.16 -25.09 7.42
N SER A 40 15.98 -25.39 6.85
CA SER A 40 15.29 -24.43 5.94
C SER A 40 13.78 -24.58 5.70
N ARG A 41 13.11 -25.66 6.10
CA ARG A 41 11.72 -25.95 5.66
C ARG A 41 10.58 -25.31 6.48
N ALA A 42 10.86 -24.58 7.56
CA ALA A 42 9.79 -24.15 8.47
C ALA A 42 9.48 -22.65 8.49
N ARG A 43 10.29 -21.79 7.85
CA ARG A 43 10.14 -20.34 8.08
C ARG A 43 8.78 -19.82 7.60
N TRP A 44 8.33 -20.27 6.42
CA TRP A 44 7.11 -19.82 5.75
C TRP A 44 5.98 -20.84 5.76
N ASN A 45 6.09 -21.85 6.62
CA ASN A 45 4.97 -22.75 6.87
C ASN A 45 3.86 -21.95 7.57
N HIS A 46 2.64 -22.05 7.06
CA HIS A 46 1.46 -21.36 7.59
C HIS A 46 1.59 -19.83 7.71
N VAL A 47 1.44 -19.13 6.58
CA VAL A 47 1.35 -17.67 6.61
C VAL A 47 -0.03 -17.23 7.11
N GLU A 48 -0.08 -16.50 8.23
CA GLU A 48 -1.34 -16.03 8.86
C GLU A 48 -2.18 -15.14 7.92
N ASP A 49 -1.53 -14.19 7.24
CA ASP A 49 -2.17 -13.28 6.28
C ASP A 49 -1.60 -13.47 4.86
N LEU A 50 -2.10 -14.52 4.21
CA LEU A 50 -1.77 -14.84 2.82
C LEU A 50 -2.17 -13.74 1.83
N ASP A 51 -3.22 -12.97 2.10
CA ASP A 51 -3.69 -11.94 1.18
C ASP A 51 -2.71 -10.77 1.15
N SER A 52 -2.29 -10.31 2.32
CA SER A 52 -1.23 -9.30 2.43
C SER A 52 0.12 -9.83 1.93
N PHE A 53 0.43 -11.11 2.17
CA PHE A 53 1.66 -11.73 1.67
C PHE A 53 1.73 -11.72 0.13
N PHE A 54 0.72 -12.23 -0.57
CA PHE A 54 0.70 -12.21 -2.03
C PHE A 54 0.66 -10.80 -2.60
N THR A 55 -0.05 -9.88 -1.94
CA THR A 55 -0.08 -8.47 -2.33
C THR A 55 1.31 -7.82 -2.23
N ARG A 56 2.04 -8.06 -1.14
CA ARG A 56 3.42 -7.57 -0.98
C ARG A 56 4.38 -8.22 -1.96
N MET A 57 4.25 -9.53 -2.19
CA MET A 57 5.05 -10.26 -3.19
C MET A 57 4.86 -9.69 -4.59
N TYR A 58 3.61 -9.41 -4.97
CA TYR A 58 3.30 -8.74 -6.23
C TYR A 58 3.93 -7.33 -6.30
N HIS A 59 3.78 -6.53 -5.24
CA HIS A 59 4.39 -5.20 -5.20
C HIS A 59 5.92 -5.23 -5.26
N TYR A 60 6.55 -6.22 -4.61
CA TYR A 60 8.00 -6.41 -4.66
C TYR A 60 8.50 -6.61 -6.09
N HIS A 61 7.80 -7.46 -6.86
CA HIS A 61 8.07 -7.66 -8.28
C HIS A 61 7.83 -6.39 -9.11
N GLN A 62 6.66 -5.75 -8.95
CA GLN A 62 6.31 -4.55 -9.73
C GLN A 62 7.18 -3.33 -9.42
N LYS A 63 7.82 -3.28 -8.25
CA LYS A 63 8.73 -2.20 -7.84
C LYS A 63 10.21 -2.53 -8.07
N HIS A 64 10.51 -3.56 -8.87
CA HIS A 64 11.90 -3.91 -9.23
C HIS A 64 12.77 -4.26 -8.02
N GLY A 65 12.17 -4.91 -7.00
CA GLY A 65 12.89 -5.45 -5.85
C GLY A 65 13.08 -4.48 -4.69
N PHE A 66 13.88 -4.92 -3.70
CA PHE A 66 13.97 -4.25 -2.40
C PHE A 66 14.62 -2.87 -2.48
N THR A 67 15.76 -2.75 -3.17
CA THR A 67 16.56 -1.51 -3.18
C THR A 67 15.79 -0.34 -3.78
N CYS A 68 15.18 -0.54 -4.96
CA CYS A 68 14.37 0.48 -5.62
C CYS A 68 13.18 0.90 -4.75
N MET A 69 12.53 -0.08 -4.11
CA MET A 69 11.41 0.18 -3.22
C MET A 69 11.82 1.02 -1.99
N ILE A 70 12.89 0.64 -1.29
CA ILE A 70 13.35 1.39 -0.10
C ILE A 70 13.85 2.77 -0.48
N LEU A 71 14.55 2.90 -1.60
CA LEU A 71 14.99 4.20 -2.11
C LEU A 71 13.79 5.12 -2.36
N GLN A 72 12.71 4.61 -2.96
CA GLN A 72 11.48 5.38 -3.16
C GLN A 72 10.90 5.87 -1.82
N GLU A 73 10.73 4.98 -0.84
CA GLU A 73 10.14 5.36 0.46
C GLU A 73 11.01 6.41 1.20
N ILE A 74 12.34 6.29 1.13
CA ILE A 74 13.28 7.27 1.70
C ILE A 74 13.15 8.62 1.00
N LEU A 75 13.12 8.64 -0.33
CA LEU A 75 12.97 9.88 -1.10
C LEU A 75 11.63 10.56 -0.83
N GLU A 76 10.56 9.79 -0.64
CA GLU A 76 9.25 10.35 -0.29
C GLU A 76 9.20 10.95 1.13
N LEU A 77 9.94 10.39 2.09
CA LEU A 77 10.12 10.97 3.42
C LEU A 77 10.95 12.25 3.37
N LEU A 78 12.03 12.25 2.58
CA LEU A 78 12.87 13.42 2.37
C LEU A 78 12.11 14.55 1.67
N GLN A 79 11.30 14.22 0.66
CA GLN A 79 10.47 15.18 -0.05
C GLN A 79 9.50 15.91 0.90
N PHE A 80 8.91 15.19 1.86
CA PHE A 80 8.03 15.83 2.85
C PHE A 80 8.79 16.85 3.71
N ILE A 81 9.97 16.47 4.23
CA ILE A 81 10.82 17.36 5.02
C ILE A 81 11.20 18.59 4.20
N PHE A 82 11.64 18.37 2.96
CA PHE A 82 12.02 19.43 2.05
C PHE A 82 10.87 20.43 1.83
N VAL A 83 9.66 19.95 1.55
CA VAL A 83 8.50 20.82 1.33
C VAL A 83 8.18 21.66 2.57
N VAL A 84 8.17 21.07 3.76
CA VAL A 84 7.86 21.79 5.01
C VAL A 84 8.95 22.82 5.33
N MET A 85 10.22 22.41 5.25
CA MET A 85 11.37 23.28 5.53
C MET A 85 11.48 24.42 4.53
N PHE A 86 11.37 24.11 3.23
CA PHE A 86 11.48 25.11 2.17
C PHE A 86 10.32 26.10 2.19
N SER A 87 9.09 25.64 2.46
CA SER A 87 7.94 26.54 2.61
C SER A 87 8.10 27.46 3.83
N THR A 88 8.55 26.92 4.96
CA THR A 88 8.82 27.72 6.17
C THR A 88 9.93 28.74 5.93
N PHE A 89 10.99 28.34 5.25
CA PHE A 89 12.11 29.20 4.87
C PHE A 89 11.64 30.37 4.00
N LEU A 90 10.87 30.11 2.93
CA LEU A 90 10.35 31.17 2.07
C LEU A 90 9.43 32.12 2.83
N LEU A 91 8.55 31.61 3.69
CA LEU A 91 7.58 32.44 4.41
C LEU A 91 8.18 33.32 5.51
N HIS A 92 9.24 32.86 6.19
CA HIS A 92 9.72 33.51 7.42
C HIS A 92 11.20 33.92 7.41
N CYS A 93 12.04 33.30 6.57
CA CYS A 93 13.48 33.58 6.55
C CYS A 93 13.92 34.48 5.39
N VAL A 94 13.03 34.82 4.46
CA VAL A 94 13.34 35.68 3.30
C VAL A 94 12.79 37.08 3.53
N ASP A 95 13.67 38.08 3.53
CA ASP A 95 13.28 39.48 3.52
C ASP A 95 12.92 39.92 2.09
N TYR A 96 11.62 39.88 1.81
CA TYR A 96 11.09 40.28 0.50
C TYR A 96 11.24 41.78 0.22
N SER A 97 11.37 42.64 1.24
CA SER A 97 11.53 44.08 1.03
C SER A 97 12.91 44.43 0.46
N VAL A 98 13.95 43.71 0.91
CA VAL A 98 15.31 43.77 0.36
C VAL A 98 15.36 43.11 -1.00
N LEU A 99 14.69 41.96 -1.18
CA LEU A 99 14.66 41.23 -2.44
C LEU A 99 13.99 42.02 -3.58
N PHE A 100 12.86 42.67 -3.31
CA PHE A 100 12.10 43.44 -4.32
C PHE A 100 12.49 44.92 -4.42
N ARG A 101 13.40 45.40 -3.56
CA ARG A 101 13.85 46.80 -3.51
C ARG A 101 12.71 47.80 -3.24
N ASP A 102 11.80 47.44 -2.35
CA ASP A 102 10.70 48.33 -1.94
C ASP A 102 11.23 49.55 -1.13
N ASN A 103 12.45 49.45 -0.60
CA ASN A 103 13.12 50.54 0.08
C ASN A 103 13.74 51.54 -0.92
N VAL A 104 13.03 52.66 -1.14
CA VAL A 104 13.36 53.78 -2.04
C VAL A 104 14.74 54.43 -1.78
N ASN A 105 15.36 54.17 -0.62
CA ASN A 105 16.62 54.78 -0.20
C ASN A 105 17.87 53.96 -0.57
N ALA A 106 17.72 52.75 -1.13
CA ALA A 106 18.85 51.96 -1.60
C ALA A 106 19.32 52.49 -2.97
N THR A 107 20.53 53.04 -3.01
CA THR A 107 21.22 53.48 -4.22
C THR A 107 21.07 52.43 -5.33
N ALA A 108 20.45 52.83 -6.45
CA ALA A 108 20.09 51.97 -7.58
C ALA A 108 21.26 51.19 -8.25
N HIS A 109 22.49 51.39 -7.76
CA HIS A 109 23.72 50.82 -8.30
C HIS A 109 24.34 49.72 -7.42
N GLN A 110 23.79 49.40 -6.24
CA GLN A 110 24.33 48.30 -5.42
C GLN A 110 23.79 46.94 -5.88
N LYS A 111 24.71 46.03 -6.22
CA LYS A 111 24.37 44.63 -6.53
C LYS A 111 23.98 43.94 -5.22
N ILE A 112 22.75 43.46 -5.15
CA ILE A 112 22.23 42.68 -4.02
C ILE A 112 22.53 41.21 -4.30
N SER A 113 23.16 40.53 -3.34
CA SER A 113 23.35 39.09 -3.37
C SER A 113 22.15 38.39 -2.73
N LEU A 114 21.86 37.13 -3.13
CA LEU A 114 20.83 36.33 -2.47
C LEU A 114 21.09 36.14 -0.97
N SER A 115 22.36 36.15 -0.56
CA SER A 115 22.75 36.10 0.85
C SER A 115 22.23 37.27 1.66
N ASP A 116 22.00 38.42 1.03
CA ASP A 116 21.63 39.66 1.73
C ASP A 116 20.13 39.72 2.02
N ALA A 117 19.33 38.93 1.30
CA ALA A 117 17.88 38.79 1.49
C ALA A 117 17.51 37.64 2.45
N VAL A 118 18.48 36.83 2.88
CA VAL A 118 18.25 35.71 3.80
C VAL A 118 18.58 36.18 5.22
N LEU A 119 17.58 36.15 6.10
CA LEU A 119 17.73 36.51 7.50
C LEU A 119 18.64 35.51 8.22
N PRO A 120 19.42 35.95 9.23
CA PRO A 120 20.17 35.04 10.08
C PRO A 120 19.23 34.08 10.80
N THR A 121 19.70 32.85 11.05
CA THR A 121 18.86 31.74 11.56
C THR A 121 18.18 32.07 12.89
N SER A 122 18.86 32.81 13.77
CA SER A 122 18.31 33.27 15.05
C SER A 122 17.12 34.21 14.88
N GLU A 123 17.19 35.14 13.93
CA GLU A 123 16.10 36.09 13.64
C GLU A 123 14.94 35.39 12.93
N CYS A 124 15.24 34.47 12.00
CA CYS A 124 14.18 33.70 11.35
C CYS A 124 13.36 32.88 12.36
N ILE A 125 14.03 32.17 13.29
CA ILE A 125 13.34 31.38 14.32
C ILE A 125 12.54 32.29 15.26
N ALA A 126 13.06 33.46 15.60
CA ALA A 126 12.33 34.45 16.42
C ALA A 126 11.11 35.03 15.70
N ASN A 127 11.14 35.11 14.37
CA ASN A 127 10.03 35.59 13.53
C ASN A 127 8.94 34.52 13.30
N LEU A 128 9.12 33.29 13.78
CA LEU A 128 8.10 32.25 13.68
C LEU A 128 6.94 32.53 14.64
N GLY A 129 5.78 32.85 14.05
CA GLY A 129 4.54 33.03 14.81
C GLY A 129 4.03 31.73 15.44
N ALA A 130 3.11 31.85 16.41
CA ALA A 130 2.53 30.72 17.11
C ALA A 130 1.82 29.72 16.17
N LEU A 131 1.13 30.22 15.14
CA LEU A 131 0.45 29.36 14.15
C LEU A 131 1.46 28.52 13.36
N THR A 132 2.58 29.10 12.93
CA THR A 132 3.64 28.37 12.22
C THR A 132 4.26 27.30 13.12
N TRP A 133 4.50 27.59 14.40
CA TRP A 133 4.97 26.60 15.37
C TRP A 133 3.99 25.42 15.54
N VAL A 134 2.69 25.70 15.61
CA VAL A 134 1.66 24.64 15.66
C VAL A 134 1.67 23.82 14.36
N CYS A 135 1.76 24.46 13.19
CA CYS A 135 1.85 23.76 11.91
C CYS A 135 3.09 22.87 11.81
N ILE A 136 4.25 23.35 12.26
CA ILE A 136 5.50 22.58 12.32
C ILE A 136 5.33 21.38 13.27
N LEU A 137 4.75 21.58 14.45
CA LEU A 137 4.49 20.50 15.40
C LEU A 137 3.62 19.38 14.79
N VAL A 138 2.51 19.75 14.14
CA VAL A 138 1.64 18.79 13.45
C VAL A 138 2.37 18.08 12.32
N ALA A 139 3.18 18.80 11.53
CA ALA A 139 3.97 18.22 10.46
C ALA A 139 5.03 17.22 10.98
N VAL A 140 5.68 17.52 12.11
CA VAL A 140 6.64 16.62 12.77
C VAL A 140 5.96 15.34 13.26
N ILE A 141 4.80 15.46 13.92
CA ILE A 141 4.02 14.30 14.38
C ILE A 141 3.62 13.44 13.18
N PHE A 142 3.07 14.04 12.13
CA PHE A 142 2.68 13.32 10.92
C PHE A 142 3.87 12.64 10.25
N TRP A 143 5.02 13.32 10.15
CA TRP A 143 6.25 12.76 9.60
C TRP A 143 6.74 11.57 10.44
N ALA A 144 6.73 11.68 11.76
CA ALA A 144 7.14 10.59 12.65
C ALA A 144 6.23 9.36 12.50
N LEU A 145 4.91 9.54 12.45
CA LEU A 145 3.96 8.46 12.19
C LEU A 145 4.22 7.80 10.83
N ARG A 146 4.49 8.61 9.79
CA ARG A 146 4.83 8.10 8.46
C ARG A 146 6.15 7.33 8.46
N ALA A 147 7.17 7.82 9.16
CA ALA A 147 8.47 7.16 9.28
C ALA A 147 8.35 5.80 9.99
N ILE A 148 7.59 5.75 11.09
CA ILE A 148 7.27 4.49 11.79
C ILE A 148 6.59 3.50 10.83
N LYS A 149 5.60 3.95 10.05
CA LYS A 149 4.92 3.12 9.05
C LYS A 149 5.88 2.59 7.97
N VAL A 150 6.80 3.43 7.49
CA VAL A 150 7.83 3.03 6.51
C VAL A 150 8.76 1.97 7.10
N ILE A 151 9.16 2.11 8.37
CA ILE A 151 9.99 1.11 9.07
C ILE A 151 9.26 -0.23 9.16
N TYR A 152 7.97 -0.24 9.53
CA TYR A 152 7.18 -1.48 9.51
C TYR A 152 7.10 -2.10 8.12
N HIS A 153 6.90 -1.30 7.07
CA HIS A 153 6.93 -1.79 5.70
C HIS A 153 8.29 -2.37 5.33
N LEU A 154 9.39 -1.73 5.73
CA LEU A 154 10.76 -2.21 5.46
C LEU A 154 10.97 -3.63 6.01
N PHE A 155 10.55 -3.89 7.24
CA PHE A 155 10.62 -5.24 7.81
C PHE A 155 9.78 -6.24 7.02
N GLN A 156 8.53 -5.89 6.68
CA GLN A 156 7.67 -6.78 5.90
C GLN A 156 8.23 -7.08 4.50
N PHE A 157 8.82 -6.10 3.82
CA PHE A 157 9.42 -6.30 2.50
C PHE A 157 10.78 -7.01 2.58
N TRP A 158 11.48 -6.91 3.71
CA TRP A 158 12.65 -7.73 3.97
C TRP A 158 12.27 -9.20 4.05
N ASP A 159 11.19 -9.55 4.72
CA ASP A 159 10.69 -10.93 4.76
C ASP A 159 10.32 -11.45 3.36
N ILE A 160 9.71 -10.59 2.53
CA ILE A 160 9.45 -10.93 1.12
C ILE A 160 10.74 -11.11 0.33
N LYS A 161 11.74 -10.23 0.47
CA LYS A 161 13.07 -10.40 -0.16
C LYS A 161 13.66 -11.76 0.22
N GLN A 162 13.58 -12.12 1.49
CA GLN A 162 14.06 -13.40 1.99
C GLN A 162 13.25 -14.59 1.42
N PHE A 163 11.95 -14.42 1.17
CA PHE A 163 11.14 -15.40 0.43
C PHE A 163 11.62 -15.57 -1.02
N PHE A 164 11.84 -14.48 -1.75
CA PHE A 164 12.35 -14.54 -3.13
C PHE A 164 13.72 -15.23 -3.21
N ASN A 165 14.66 -14.81 -2.37
CA ASN A 165 16.03 -15.33 -2.41
C ASN A 165 16.11 -16.80 -1.92
N THR A 166 15.44 -17.14 -0.83
CA THR A 166 15.57 -18.47 -0.21
C THR A 166 14.60 -19.49 -0.80
N ALA A 167 13.32 -19.16 -0.94
CA ALA A 167 12.29 -20.11 -1.36
C ALA A 167 12.14 -20.18 -2.89
N LEU A 168 12.05 -19.03 -3.56
CA LEU A 168 11.91 -18.98 -5.03
C LEU A 168 13.25 -19.10 -5.77
N LYS A 169 14.38 -18.96 -5.04
CA LYS A 169 15.75 -18.98 -5.58
C LYS A 169 15.92 -17.97 -6.72
N ILE A 170 15.39 -16.76 -6.50
CA ILE A 170 15.49 -15.62 -7.43
C ILE A 170 16.26 -14.52 -6.71
N ASN A 171 17.36 -14.05 -7.31
CA ASN A 171 18.07 -12.88 -6.81
C ASN A 171 17.38 -11.59 -7.28
N ASP A 172 17.52 -10.51 -6.51
CA ASP A 172 16.98 -9.19 -6.86
C ASP A 172 17.44 -8.69 -8.25
N SER A 173 18.66 -9.02 -8.69
CA SER A 173 19.19 -8.65 -10.01
C SER A 173 18.48 -9.33 -11.18
N ASP A 174 17.89 -10.49 -10.92
CA ASP A 174 17.24 -11.32 -11.95
C ASP A 174 15.75 -11.00 -12.05
N LEU A 175 15.21 -10.22 -11.10
CA LEU A 175 13.78 -9.92 -10.98
C LEU A 175 13.24 -9.22 -12.24
N ASP A 176 14.02 -8.33 -12.84
CA ASP A 176 13.63 -7.58 -14.04
C ASP A 176 13.55 -8.46 -15.30
N ASN A 177 14.20 -9.62 -15.28
CA ASN A 177 14.19 -10.56 -16.40
C ASN A 177 13.03 -11.57 -16.33
N LEU A 178 12.28 -11.59 -15.23
CA LEU A 178 11.23 -12.56 -14.98
C LEU A 178 9.86 -11.92 -15.18
N THR A 179 8.96 -12.66 -15.82
CA THR A 179 7.56 -12.24 -15.90
C THR A 179 6.80 -12.59 -14.62
N TRP A 180 5.73 -11.84 -14.33
CA TRP A 180 4.86 -12.17 -13.19
C TRP A 180 4.30 -13.59 -13.27
N HIS A 181 4.01 -14.07 -14.48
CA HIS A 181 3.55 -15.45 -14.71
C HIS A 181 4.59 -16.49 -14.27
N GLU A 182 5.88 -16.26 -14.55
CA GLU A 182 6.96 -17.13 -14.08
C GLU A 182 7.10 -17.10 -12.55
N ILE A 183 6.94 -15.94 -11.91
CA ILE A 183 6.91 -15.84 -10.45
C ILE A 183 5.75 -16.66 -9.89
N GLN A 184 4.54 -16.53 -10.44
CA GLN A 184 3.37 -17.31 -10.02
C GLN A 184 3.62 -18.81 -10.16
N ARG A 185 4.22 -19.27 -11.27
CA ARG A 185 4.57 -20.68 -11.45
C ARG A 185 5.50 -21.18 -10.34
N ARG A 186 6.59 -20.48 -10.04
CA ARG A 186 7.52 -20.87 -8.98
C ARG A 186 6.88 -20.85 -7.59
N VAL A 187 5.99 -19.89 -7.31
CA VAL A 187 5.26 -19.82 -6.05
C VAL A 187 4.35 -21.04 -5.86
N ARG A 188 3.72 -21.53 -6.94
CA ARG A 188 2.90 -22.75 -6.90
C ARG A 188 3.75 -24.00 -6.67
N GLU A 189 4.93 -24.09 -7.28
CA GLU A 189 5.88 -25.18 -7.03
C GLU A 189 6.32 -25.18 -5.55
N VAL A 190 6.68 -24.02 -5.00
CA VAL A 190 7.04 -23.87 -3.58
C VAL A 190 5.87 -24.18 -2.65
N GLN A 191 4.62 -23.89 -3.04
CA GLN A 191 3.45 -24.23 -2.24
C GLN A 191 3.32 -25.74 -2.00
N LEU A 192 3.63 -26.57 -3.00
CA LEU A 192 3.58 -28.03 -2.87
C LEU A 192 4.64 -28.54 -1.88
N GLU A 193 5.78 -27.86 -1.77
CA GLU A 193 6.88 -28.25 -0.88
C GLU A 193 6.74 -27.68 0.54
N GLN A 194 6.31 -26.43 0.67
CA GLN A 194 6.35 -25.66 1.94
C GLN A 194 4.98 -25.46 2.60
N GLN A 195 3.88 -25.79 1.90
CA GLN A 195 2.50 -25.66 2.40
C GLN A 195 2.22 -24.29 3.05
N MET A 196 2.55 -23.20 2.36
CA MET A 196 2.28 -21.83 2.84
C MET A 196 0.79 -21.60 3.11
N CYS A 197 -0.08 -22.20 2.27
CA CYS A 197 -1.51 -22.34 2.53
C CYS A 197 -1.82 -23.74 3.09
N ILE A 198 -2.25 -23.82 4.35
CA ILE A 198 -2.64 -25.11 4.98
C ILE A 198 -3.90 -25.69 4.34
N HIS A 199 -4.88 -24.84 4.06
CA HIS A 199 -6.23 -25.26 3.67
C HIS A 199 -6.33 -25.74 2.21
N LYS A 200 -5.30 -25.52 1.40
CA LYS A 200 -5.30 -25.89 -0.01
C LYS A 200 -3.89 -26.29 -0.46
N SER A 201 -3.73 -27.57 -0.80
CA SER A 201 -2.45 -28.14 -1.24
C SER A 201 -2.00 -27.59 -2.59
N ASP A 202 -2.90 -27.42 -3.56
CA ASP A 202 -2.60 -26.81 -4.87
C ASP A 202 -3.26 -25.43 -5.00
N LEU A 203 -2.43 -24.39 -5.04
CA LEU A 203 -2.87 -23.02 -5.32
C LEU A 203 -2.97 -22.83 -6.83
N THR A 204 -4.11 -22.34 -7.32
CA THR A 204 -4.24 -21.94 -8.73
C THR A 204 -3.80 -20.49 -8.93
N GLU A 205 -3.48 -20.13 -10.18
CA GLU A 205 -3.21 -18.73 -10.54
C GLU A 205 -4.38 -17.82 -10.19
N LEU A 206 -5.61 -18.30 -10.43
CA LEU A 206 -6.84 -17.57 -10.13
C LEU A 206 -6.98 -17.28 -8.62
N ASP A 207 -6.58 -18.21 -7.76
CA ASP A 207 -6.60 -17.98 -6.30
C ASP A 207 -5.65 -16.85 -5.91
N ILE A 208 -4.44 -16.84 -6.47
CA ILE A 208 -3.45 -15.78 -6.22
C ILE A 208 -3.99 -14.43 -6.70
N TYR A 209 -4.59 -14.38 -7.89
CA TYR A 209 -5.21 -13.16 -8.41
C TYR A 209 -6.35 -12.66 -7.51
N HIS A 210 -7.26 -13.55 -7.09
CA HIS A 210 -8.36 -13.18 -6.20
C HIS A 210 -7.90 -12.65 -4.85
N ARG A 211 -6.80 -13.17 -4.30
CA ARG A 211 -6.21 -12.67 -3.05
C ARG A 211 -5.60 -11.28 -3.23
N ILE A 212 -4.80 -11.07 -4.27
CA ILE A 212 -4.16 -9.77 -4.57
C ILE A 212 -5.20 -8.69 -4.89
N LEU A 213 -6.21 -9.03 -5.69
CA LEU A 213 -7.17 -8.07 -6.23
C LEU A 213 -8.45 -7.96 -5.42
N ARG A 214 -8.60 -8.69 -4.29
CA ARG A 214 -9.86 -8.80 -3.53
C ARG A 214 -10.58 -7.46 -3.37
N PHE A 215 -9.93 -6.49 -2.72
CA PHE A 215 -10.54 -5.20 -2.43
C PHE A 215 -10.71 -4.32 -3.68
N LYS A 216 -9.80 -4.44 -4.66
CA LYS A 216 -9.92 -3.71 -5.93
C LYS A 216 -11.13 -4.18 -6.73
N ASN A 217 -11.38 -5.49 -6.79
CA ASN A 217 -12.52 -6.07 -7.48
C ASN A 217 -13.84 -5.63 -6.82
N TYR A 218 -13.90 -5.56 -5.49
CA TYR A 218 -15.04 -4.99 -4.78
C TYR A 218 -15.26 -3.51 -5.13
N MET A 219 -14.20 -2.69 -5.13
CA MET A 219 -14.30 -1.27 -5.50
C MET A 219 -14.83 -1.08 -6.92
N VAL A 220 -14.29 -1.83 -7.89
CA VAL A 220 -14.75 -1.80 -9.29
C VAL A 220 -16.21 -2.20 -9.39
N ALA A 221 -16.62 -3.27 -8.70
CA ALA A 221 -18.01 -3.71 -8.70
C ALA A 221 -18.96 -2.64 -8.12
N MET A 222 -18.58 -1.98 -7.03
CA MET A 222 -19.40 -0.94 -6.38
C MET A 222 -19.54 0.30 -7.27
N VAL A 223 -18.46 0.74 -7.93
CA VAL A 223 -18.52 1.86 -8.88
C VAL A 223 -19.39 1.50 -10.09
N ASN A 224 -19.19 0.31 -10.69
CA ASN A 224 -19.94 -0.12 -11.87
C ASN A 224 -21.43 -0.29 -11.58
N LYS A 225 -21.78 -0.76 -10.37
CA LYS A 225 -23.17 -0.87 -9.90
C LYS A 225 -23.75 0.44 -9.37
N SER A 226 -23.02 1.55 -9.46
CA SER A 226 -23.43 2.87 -8.96
C SER A 226 -23.85 2.85 -7.49
N LEU A 227 -23.20 2.00 -6.67
CA LEU A 227 -23.43 1.92 -5.23
C LEU A 227 -22.75 3.06 -4.47
N LEU A 228 -21.76 3.70 -5.10
CA LEU A 228 -21.03 4.84 -4.55
C LEU A 228 -21.51 6.14 -5.23
N PRO A 229 -21.77 7.21 -4.48
CA PRO A 229 -22.23 8.49 -5.03
C PRO A 229 -21.06 9.27 -5.66
N VAL A 230 -20.53 8.73 -6.77
CA VAL A 230 -19.41 9.33 -7.52
C VAL A 230 -19.85 10.34 -8.56
N ARG A 231 -21.16 10.42 -8.87
CA ARG A 231 -21.73 11.34 -9.85
C ARG A 231 -22.49 12.44 -9.12
N LEU A 232 -22.04 13.68 -9.28
CA LEU A 232 -22.65 14.86 -8.66
C LEU A 232 -23.24 15.75 -9.75
N HIS A 233 -24.45 16.27 -9.52
CA HIS A 233 -25.08 17.22 -10.43
C HIS A 233 -24.90 18.63 -9.87
N LEU A 234 -24.16 19.47 -10.58
CA LEU A 234 -23.94 20.87 -10.23
C LEU A 234 -24.85 21.77 -11.07
N PRO A 235 -25.48 22.81 -10.46
CA PRO A 235 -26.52 23.61 -11.12
C PRO A 235 -26.06 24.41 -12.35
N LEU A 236 -24.74 24.54 -12.59
CA LEU A 236 -24.16 25.26 -13.74
C LEU A 236 -23.24 24.42 -14.63
N LEU A 237 -22.74 23.29 -14.12
CA LEU A 237 -21.71 22.46 -14.79
C LEU A 237 -22.25 21.10 -15.25
N GLY A 238 -23.49 20.76 -14.89
CA GLY A 238 -24.09 19.47 -15.21
C GLY A 238 -23.55 18.35 -14.33
N GLU A 239 -23.53 17.12 -14.87
CA GLU A 239 -23.04 15.93 -14.17
C GLU A 239 -21.51 15.87 -14.18
N ILE A 240 -20.90 15.79 -13.00
CA ILE A 240 -19.46 15.60 -12.83
C ILE A 240 -19.16 14.29 -12.10
N VAL A 241 -18.05 13.65 -12.46
CA VAL A 241 -17.56 12.47 -11.75
C VAL A 241 -16.52 12.88 -10.71
N PHE A 242 -16.85 12.68 -9.44
CA PHE A 242 -16.02 13.02 -8.30
C PHE A 242 -15.58 11.75 -7.55
N LEU A 243 -14.40 11.24 -7.89
CA LEU A 243 -13.74 10.15 -7.17
C LEU A 243 -12.26 10.49 -6.95
N THR A 244 -12.00 11.36 -5.97
CA THR A 244 -10.62 11.76 -5.63
C THR A 244 -9.89 10.63 -4.91
N ARG A 245 -8.55 10.69 -4.87
CA ARG A 245 -7.73 9.76 -4.09
C ARG A 245 -8.11 9.76 -2.61
N GLY A 246 -8.42 10.94 -2.06
CA GLY A 246 -8.87 11.09 -0.68
C GLY A 246 -10.22 10.43 -0.43
N LEU A 247 -11.22 10.66 -1.30
CA LEU A 247 -12.53 10.00 -1.17
C LEU A 247 -12.40 8.49 -1.29
N LYS A 248 -11.64 8.00 -2.28
CA LYS A 248 -11.37 6.57 -2.44
C LYS A 248 -10.74 5.98 -1.17
N TYR A 249 -9.73 6.64 -0.60
CA TYR A 249 -9.08 6.20 0.63
C TYR A 249 -10.07 6.11 1.80
N ASN A 250 -10.95 7.11 1.97
CA ASN A 250 -11.98 7.08 3.00
C ASN A 250 -12.97 5.93 2.81
N ILE A 251 -13.41 5.67 1.57
CA ILE A 251 -14.30 4.54 1.26
C ILE A 251 -13.61 3.21 1.58
N GLU A 252 -12.34 3.04 1.19
CA GLU A 252 -11.56 1.84 1.50
C GLU A 252 -11.38 1.65 3.02
N LEU A 253 -11.14 2.74 3.75
CA LEU A 253 -11.02 2.74 5.21
C LEU A 253 -12.33 2.29 5.87
N LEU A 254 -13.46 2.86 5.46
CA LEU A 254 -14.77 2.57 6.03
C LEU A 254 -15.22 1.12 5.77
N LEU A 255 -14.98 0.60 4.55
CA LEU A 255 -15.51 -0.69 4.14
C LEU A 255 -14.57 -1.87 4.41
N PHE A 256 -13.24 -1.67 4.39
CA PHE A 256 -12.29 -2.77 4.42
C PHE A 256 -11.33 -2.75 5.61
N CYS A 257 -11.22 -1.64 6.35
CA CYS A 257 -10.33 -1.59 7.51
C CYS A 257 -11.00 -2.17 8.77
N LYS A 258 -10.43 -3.24 9.31
CA LYS A 258 -10.96 -3.94 10.50
C LYS A 258 -11.04 -3.06 11.76
N ILE A 259 -10.16 -2.06 11.93
CA ILE A 259 -10.15 -1.19 13.11
C ILE A 259 -11.45 -0.37 13.20
N PHE A 260 -11.98 0.10 12.07
CA PHE A 260 -13.22 0.87 12.04
C PHE A 260 -14.44 -0.01 12.37
N LEU A 261 -14.46 -1.25 11.87
CA LEU A 261 -15.51 -2.24 12.17
C LEU A 261 -15.52 -2.63 13.65
N TYR A 262 -14.35 -2.81 14.28
CA TYR A 262 -14.25 -3.10 15.71
C TYR A 262 -14.68 -1.90 16.57
N LEU A 263 -14.30 -0.67 16.23
CA LEU A 263 -14.73 0.52 16.97
C LEU A 263 -16.26 0.71 16.90
N HIS A 264 -16.86 0.50 15.72
CA HIS A 264 -18.30 0.58 15.53
C HIS A 264 -19.07 -0.53 16.27
N THR A 265 -18.48 -1.72 16.38
CA THR A 265 -19.07 -2.85 17.14
C THR A 265 -18.95 -2.67 18.66
N LEU A 266 -18.00 -1.87 19.14
CA LEU A 266 -17.87 -1.51 20.55
C LEU A 266 -18.72 -0.29 20.97
N LEU A 267 -19.21 0.49 20.00
CA LEU A 267 -19.99 1.72 20.21
C LEU A 267 -21.51 1.53 20.00
N ILE A 268 -21.94 0.29 19.72
CA ILE A 268 -23.35 -0.14 19.65
C ILE A 268 -23.54 -1.28 20.65
#